data_AF-A0A2E5M6W1-F1
#
_entry.id   AF-A0A2E5M6W1-F1
#
_cell.length_a   1.000
_cell.length_b   1.000
_cell.length_c   1.000
_cell.angle_alpha   90.00
_cell.angle_beta   90.00
_cell.angle_gamma   90.00
#
_symmetry.space_group_name_H-M   'P 1'
#
loop_
_entity.id
_entity.type
_entity.pdbx_description
1 polymer ?
#
loop_
_entity_poly.entity_id
_entity_poly.type
_entity_poly.pdbx_seq_one_letter_code
_entity_poly.pdbx_strand_id
1 'polypeptide(L)'
;MDVPIIETTHVLKEQTAMSKFPAMVRLLAIMVGLVFVMNGAAKLTSQPAMVQQFDHFGYAQWFLYAVGLIETLLGIGLLVPKSLRWAALGLIPVMAGAVVSHVMHDPPDAVLPAGGLMLVLAYLVWRTGGLPAQESGGDD
;
A
#
# COMPACT_ATOMS: atom_id res chain seq x y z
N MET A 1 -9.60 -1.28 52.12
CA MET A 1 -10.37 -0.87 50.92
C MET A 1 -9.86 -1.73 49.78
N ASP A 2 -10.43 -2.92 49.62
CA ASP A 2 -10.00 -3.90 48.62
C ASP A 2 -10.69 -3.59 47.29
N VAL A 3 -9.93 -3.08 46.32
CA VAL A 3 -10.41 -2.91 44.95
C VAL A 3 -10.57 -4.32 44.35
N PRO A 4 -11.75 -4.71 43.85
CA PRO A 4 -12.00 -6.07 43.37
C PRO A 4 -11.24 -6.35 42.06
N ILE A 5 -10.24 -7.23 42.15
CA ILE A 5 -9.33 -7.69 41.07
C ILE A 5 -10.07 -8.20 39.81
N ILE A 6 -11.34 -8.61 39.94
CA ILE A 6 -12.11 -9.23 38.85
C ILE A 6 -12.44 -8.23 37.74
N GLU A 7 -12.71 -6.96 38.08
CA GLU A 7 -13.07 -5.92 37.11
C GLU A 7 -11.88 -5.55 36.20
N THR A 8 -10.67 -5.54 36.75
CA THR A 8 -9.44 -5.19 36.02
C THR A 8 -9.08 -6.24 34.95
N THR A 9 -9.35 -7.52 35.20
CA THR A 9 -9.00 -8.59 34.25
C THR A 9 -9.84 -8.58 32.96
N HIS A 10 -11.11 -8.16 33.03
CA HIS A 10 -11.96 -8.02 31.86
C HIS A 10 -11.51 -6.86 30.96
N VAL A 11 -11.11 -5.73 31.56
CA VAL A 11 -10.65 -4.53 30.84
C VAL A 11 -9.36 -4.78 30.07
N LEU A 12 -8.41 -5.56 30.62
CA LEU A 12 -7.16 -5.89 29.93
C LEU A 12 -7.36 -6.81 28.73
N LYS A 13 -8.37 -7.69 28.77
CA LYS A 13 -8.71 -8.61 27.67
C LYS A 13 -9.45 -7.90 26.53
N GLU A 14 -10.27 -6.91 26.85
CA GLU A 14 -10.93 -6.04 25.85
C GLU A 14 -9.94 -5.05 25.19
N GLN A 15 -9.02 -4.45 25.96
CA GLN A 15 -8.02 -3.53 25.42
C GLN A 15 -6.98 -4.20 24.50
N THR A 16 -6.65 -5.47 24.77
CA THR A 16 -5.77 -6.27 23.89
C THR A 16 -6.49 -6.76 22.64
N ALA A 17 -7.83 -6.85 22.64
CA ALA A 17 -8.63 -7.15 21.46
C ALA A 17 -8.80 -5.94 20.53
N MET A 18 -8.88 -4.72 21.09
CA MET A 18 -9.23 -3.49 20.36
C MET A 18 -8.02 -2.68 19.81
N SER A 19 -6.77 -2.98 20.18
CA SER A 19 -5.57 -2.22 19.75
C SER A 19 -4.83 -2.77 18.52
N LYS A 20 -5.33 -3.84 17.89
CA LYS A 20 -4.65 -4.52 16.77
C LYS A 20 -4.88 -3.87 15.39
N PHE A 21 -5.85 -2.98 15.28
CA PHE A 21 -6.26 -2.37 14.00
C PHE A 21 -5.23 -1.41 13.35
N PRO A 22 -4.56 -0.50 14.08
CA PRO A 22 -3.48 0.31 13.49
C PRO A 22 -2.22 -0.52 13.20
N ALA A 23 -1.96 -1.58 13.98
CA ALA A 23 -0.82 -2.47 13.75
C ALA A 23 -0.93 -3.25 12.44
N MET A 24 -2.14 -3.74 12.09
CA MET A 24 -2.38 -4.45 10.83
C MET A 24 -2.13 -3.56 9.60
N VAL A 25 -2.70 -2.35 9.58
CA VAL A 25 -2.48 -1.39 8.48
C VAL A 25 -1.01 -1.04 8.35
N ARG A 26 -0.32 -0.88 9.49
CA ARG A 26 1.11 -0.60 9.51
C ARG A 26 1.94 -1.76 8.94
N LEU A 27 1.63 -2.99 9.34
CA LEU A 27 2.29 -4.20 8.84
C LEU A 27 2.09 -4.33 7.32
N LEU A 28 0.85 -4.18 6.84
CA LEU A 28 0.54 -4.21 5.41
C LEU A 28 1.29 -3.13 4.64
N ALA A 29 1.32 -1.89 5.14
CA ALA A 29 2.04 -0.80 4.50
C ALA A 29 3.56 -1.05 4.45
N ILE A 30 4.14 -1.67 5.48
CA ILE A 30 5.55 -2.08 5.47
C ILE A 30 5.79 -3.16 4.41
N MET A 31 4.97 -4.22 4.38
CA MET A 31 5.13 -5.31 3.43
C MET A 31 4.98 -4.82 1.97
N VAL A 32 3.92 -4.07 1.68
CA VAL A 32 3.66 -3.51 0.35
C VAL A 32 4.74 -2.49 -0.03
N GLY A 33 5.13 -1.61 0.90
CA GLY A 33 6.21 -0.65 0.70
C GLY A 33 7.52 -1.32 0.29
N LEU A 34 7.92 -2.39 1.00
CA LEU A 34 9.12 -3.16 0.66
C LEU A 34 9.02 -3.82 -0.73
N VAL A 35 7.86 -4.38 -1.09
CA VAL A 35 7.63 -4.94 -2.42
C VAL A 35 7.83 -3.88 -3.51
N PHE A 36 7.26 -2.68 -3.34
CA PHE A 36 7.44 -1.59 -4.30
C PHE A 36 8.87 -1.05 -4.37
N VAL A 37 9.56 -0.97 -3.23
CA VAL A 37 10.98 -0.57 -3.21
C VAL A 37 11.83 -1.58 -3.98
N MET A 38 11.63 -2.88 -3.74
CA MET A 38 12.36 -3.94 -4.44
C MET A 38 12.02 -3.96 -5.94
N ASN A 39 10.75 -3.84 -6.29
CA ASN A 39 10.30 -3.83 -7.69
C ASN A 39 10.82 -2.60 -8.45
N GLY A 40 10.75 -1.42 -7.83
CA GLY A 40 11.28 -0.19 -8.40
C GLY A 40 12.80 -0.23 -8.53
N ALA A 41 13.51 -0.75 -7.52
CA ALA A 41 14.96 -0.93 -7.58
C ALA A 41 15.35 -1.90 -8.72
N ALA A 42 14.62 -3.01 -8.90
CA ALA A 42 14.86 -3.95 -9.98
C ALA A 42 14.71 -3.28 -11.36
N LYS A 43 13.74 -2.36 -11.53
CA LYS A 43 13.61 -1.55 -12.75
C LYS A 43 14.78 -0.57 -12.89
N LEU A 44 15.17 0.14 -11.83
CA LEU A 44 16.28 1.10 -11.88
C LEU A 44 17.64 0.44 -12.18
N THR A 45 17.86 -0.79 -11.69
CA THR A 45 19.07 -1.56 -11.99
C THR A 45 18.97 -2.35 -13.29
N SER A 46 17.93 -2.15 -14.10
CA SER A 46 17.71 -2.84 -15.38
C SER A 46 17.78 -4.37 -15.26
N GLN A 47 17.16 -4.95 -14.22
CA GLN A 47 17.14 -6.41 -14.08
C GLN A 47 16.58 -7.06 -15.35
N PRO A 48 17.21 -8.11 -15.91
CA PRO A 48 16.84 -8.67 -17.21
C PRO A 48 15.35 -8.99 -17.35
N ALA A 49 14.73 -9.52 -16.29
CA ALA A 49 13.30 -9.81 -16.26
C ALA A 49 12.42 -8.56 -16.43
N MET A 50 12.79 -7.43 -15.81
CA MET A 50 12.03 -6.18 -15.91
C MET A 50 12.18 -5.55 -17.29
N VAL A 51 13.39 -5.59 -17.86
CA VAL A 51 13.66 -5.09 -19.23
C VAL A 51 12.84 -5.88 -20.24
N GLN A 52 12.93 -7.21 -20.20
CA GLN A 52 12.16 -8.08 -21.10
C GLN A 52 10.65 -7.87 -20.96
N GLN A 53 10.14 -7.66 -19.75
CA GLN A 53 8.71 -7.41 -19.54
C GLN A 53 8.27 -6.06 -20.13
N PHE A 54 9.04 -4.99 -19.96
CA PHE A 54 8.71 -3.68 -20.54
C PHE A 54 8.85 -3.67 -22.06
N ASP A 55 9.83 -4.39 -22.62
CA ASP A 55 9.97 -4.59 -24.06
C ASP A 55 8.78 -5.38 -24.62
N HIS A 56 8.32 -6.42 -23.93
CA HIS A 56 7.13 -7.20 -24.28
C HIS A 56 5.86 -6.34 -24.29
N PHE A 57 5.74 -5.39 -23.36
CA PHE A 57 4.65 -4.40 -23.36
C PHE A 57 4.80 -3.30 -24.43
N GLY A 58 5.89 -3.29 -25.18
CA GLY A 58 6.17 -2.28 -26.20
C GLY A 58 6.55 -0.90 -25.65
N TYR A 59 6.99 -0.82 -24.39
CA TYR A 59 7.42 0.43 -23.78
C TYR A 59 8.89 0.74 -24.07
N ALA A 60 9.20 2.04 -24.17
CA ALA A 60 10.58 2.48 -24.28
C ALA A 60 11.33 2.32 -22.95
N GLN A 61 12.64 2.03 -23.02
CA GLN A 61 13.48 1.77 -21.84
C GLN A 61 13.50 2.92 -20.82
N TRP A 62 13.38 4.17 -21.26
CA TRP A 62 13.33 5.31 -20.33
C TRP A 62 12.08 5.27 -19.42
N PHE A 63 10.98 4.71 -19.92
CA PHE A 63 9.73 4.58 -19.17
C PHE A 63 9.88 3.56 -18.03
N LEU A 64 10.64 2.49 -18.25
CA LEU A 64 11.01 1.55 -17.19
C LEU A 64 11.73 2.24 -16.03
N TYR A 65 12.67 3.15 -16.31
CA TYR A 65 13.35 3.93 -15.27
C TYR A 65 12.41 4.93 -14.58
N ALA A 66 11.52 5.57 -15.33
CA ALA A 66 10.53 6.50 -14.77
C ALA A 66 9.58 5.77 -13.79
N VAL A 67 9.03 4.63 -14.19
CA VAL A 67 8.19 3.79 -13.33
C VAL A 67 8.99 3.29 -12.14
N GLY A 68 10.22 2.81 -12.35
CA GLY A 68 11.10 2.34 -11.27
C GLY A 68 11.35 3.40 -10.20
N LEU A 69 11.65 4.64 -10.62
CA LEU A 69 11.86 5.75 -9.71
C LEU A 69 10.60 6.07 -8.90
N ILE A 70 9.45 6.14 -9.56
CA ILE A 70 8.16 6.43 -8.90
C ILE A 70 7.81 5.34 -7.89
N GLU A 71 7.90 4.06 -8.29
CA GLU A 71 7.63 2.92 -7.42
C GLU A 71 8.55 2.90 -6.20
N THR A 72 9.85 3.17 -6.37
CA THR A 72 10.80 3.23 -5.26
C THR A 72 10.47 4.37 -4.30
N LEU A 73 10.24 5.59 -4.80
CA LEU A 73 9.96 6.75 -3.96
C LEU A 73 8.64 6.60 -3.18
N LEU A 74 7.58 6.14 -3.84
CA LEU A 74 6.30 5.93 -3.20
C LEU A 74 6.30 4.68 -2.30
N GLY A 75 7.05 3.64 -2.66
CA GLY A 75 7.31 2.48 -1.80
C GLY A 75 7.96 2.89 -0.49
N ILE A 76 8.98 3.75 -0.53
CA ILE A 76 9.57 4.37 0.69
C ILE A 76 8.52 5.23 1.41
N GLY A 77 7.71 5.98 0.66
CA GLY A 77 6.62 6.80 1.21
C GLY A 77 5.58 5.99 2.00
N LEU A 78 5.33 4.73 1.67
CA LEU A 78 4.47 3.82 2.45
C LEU A 78 5.07 3.44 3.81
N LEU A 79 6.40 3.43 3.91
CA LEU A 79 7.11 3.13 5.17
C LEU A 79 7.02 4.29 6.16
N VAL A 80 6.69 5.50 5.72
CA VAL A 80 6.55 6.68 6.58
C VAL A 80 5.07 6.93 6.91
N PRO A 81 4.63 6.85 8.19
CA PRO A 81 3.22 6.95 8.55
C PRO A 81 2.51 8.21 8.05
N LYS A 82 3.22 9.34 8.03
CA LYS A 82 2.69 10.65 7.62
C LYS A 82 2.40 10.75 6.12
N SER A 83 3.11 9.98 5.29
CA SER A 83 2.97 10.01 3.82
C SER A 83 2.22 8.80 3.27
N LEU A 84 1.88 7.81 4.10
CA LEU A 84 1.28 6.53 3.67
C LEU A 84 0.12 6.72 2.70
N ARG A 85 -0.87 7.56 3.04
CA ARG A 85 -2.04 7.78 2.20
C ARG A 85 -1.67 8.37 0.83
N TRP A 86 -0.79 9.36 0.82
CA TRP A 86 -0.34 10.03 -0.40
C TRP A 86 0.51 9.09 -1.27
N ALA A 87 1.36 8.29 -0.65
CA ALA A 87 2.15 7.28 -1.32
C ALA A 87 1.26 6.19 -1.96
N ALA A 88 0.26 5.71 -1.21
CA ALA A 88 -0.70 4.74 -1.73
C ALA A 88 -1.51 5.30 -2.90
N LEU A 89 -1.98 6.55 -2.79
CA LEU A 89 -2.68 7.25 -3.90
C LEU A 89 -1.80 7.39 -5.14
N GLY A 90 -0.52 7.71 -4.98
CA GLY A 90 0.42 7.82 -6.10
C GLY A 90 0.72 6.49 -6.80
N LEU A 91 0.68 5.37 -6.06
CA LEU A 91 0.94 4.03 -6.62
C LEU A 91 -0.26 3.46 -7.39
N ILE A 92 -1.48 3.91 -7.10
CA ILE A 92 -2.70 3.46 -7.81
C ILE A 92 -2.62 3.66 -9.33
N PRO A 93 -2.27 4.83 -9.89
CA PRO A 93 -2.16 4.99 -11.34
C PRO A 93 -1.04 4.14 -11.96
N VAL A 94 0.06 3.91 -11.23
CA VAL A 94 1.13 3.01 -11.69
C VAL A 94 0.61 1.58 -11.81
N MET A 95 -0.12 1.10 -10.79
CA MET A 95 -0.72 -0.23 -10.82
C MET A 95 -1.85 -0.35 -11.84
N ALA A 96 -2.64 0.70 -12.05
CA ALA A 96 -3.63 0.72 -13.12
C ALA A 96 -2.97 0.55 -14.49
N GLY A 97 -1.86 1.25 -14.74
CA GLY A 97 -1.03 1.05 -15.93
C GLY A 97 -0.56 -0.40 -16.06
N ALA A 98 0.03 -0.96 -15.00
CA ALA A 98 0.52 -2.33 -14.99
C ALA A 98 -0.59 -3.37 -15.27
N VAL A 99 -1.75 -3.22 -14.64
CA VAL A 99 -2.92 -4.09 -14.87
C VAL A 99 -3.36 -4.02 -16.33
N VAL A 100 -3.45 -2.81 -16.90
CA VAL A 100 -3.81 -2.65 -18.33
C VAL A 100 -2.77 -3.31 -19.23
N SER A 101 -1.47 -3.13 -18.96
CA SER A 101 -0.39 -3.77 -19.74
C SER A 101 -0.52 -5.30 -19.73
N HIS A 102 -0.70 -5.91 -18.56
CA HIS A 102 -0.88 -7.36 -18.43
C HIS A 102 -2.16 -7.84 -19.13
N VAL A 103 -3.29 -7.14 -18.98
CA VAL A 103 -4.55 -7.53 -19.66
C VAL A 103 -4.40 -7.51 -21.18
N MET A 104 -3.60 -6.60 -21.73
CA MET A 104 -3.40 -6.46 -23.17
C MET A 104 -2.39 -7.45 -23.76
N HIS A 105 -1.40 -7.90 -22.99
CA HIS A 105 -0.25 -8.64 -23.52
C HIS A 105 -0.06 -10.04 -22.93
N ASP A 106 -0.67 -10.34 -21.78
CA ASP A 106 -0.40 -11.56 -21.03
C ASP A 106 -1.64 -12.42 -20.78
N PRO A 107 -1.44 -13.71 -20.43
CA PRO A 107 -2.49 -14.55 -19.89
C PRO A 107 -3.18 -13.97 -18.65
N PRO A 108 -4.46 -14.30 -18.38
CA PRO A 108 -5.22 -13.69 -17.27
C PRO A 108 -4.62 -13.88 -15.88
N ASP A 109 -3.88 -14.96 -15.64
CA ASP A 109 -3.21 -15.23 -14.37
C ASP A 109 -2.06 -14.26 -14.08
N ALA A 110 -1.43 -13.69 -15.11
CA ALA A 110 -0.39 -12.67 -14.97
C ALA A 110 -0.94 -11.32 -14.45
N VAL A 111 -2.25 -11.09 -14.55
CA VAL A 111 -2.91 -9.87 -14.05
C VAL A 111 -3.06 -9.90 -12.52
N LEU A 112 -3.13 -11.09 -11.92
CA LEU A 112 -3.47 -11.28 -10.51
C LEU A 112 -2.51 -10.56 -9.53
N PRO A 113 -1.17 -10.60 -9.71
CA PRO A 113 -0.27 -9.89 -8.80
C PRO A 113 -0.47 -8.38 -8.84
N ALA A 114 -0.58 -7.78 -10.03
CA ALA A 114 -0.77 -6.34 -10.20
C ALA A 114 -2.14 -5.89 -9.66
N GLY A 115 -3.20 -6.65 -9.96
CA GLY A 115 -4.55 -6.39 -9.45
C GLY A 115 -4.63 -6.53 -7.92
N GLY A 116 -4.00 -7.56 -7.36
CA GLY A 116 -3.93 -7.78 -5.92
C GLY A 116 -3.25 -6.62 -5.19
N LEU A 117 -2.09 -6.15 -5.68
CA LEU A 117 -1.41 -4.99 -5.13
C LEU A 117 -2.26 -3.72 -5.23
N MET A 118 -2.96 -3.51 -6.36
CA MET A 118 -3.88 -2.39 -6.53
C MET A 118 -5.00 -2.39 -5.48
N LEU A 119 -5.60 -3.55 -5.20
CA LEU A 119 -6.64 -3.69 -4.19
C LEU A 119 -6.13 -3.40 -2.78
N VAL A 120 -4.91 -3.86 -2.44
CA VAL A 120 -4.31 -3.57 -1.13
C VAL A 120 -4.02 -2.07 -0.99
N LEU A 121 -3.52 -1.41 -2.03
CA LEU A 121 -3.30 0.05 -2.02
C LEU A 121 -4.62 0.82 -1.84
N ALA A 122 -5.68 0.42 -2.56
CA ALA A 122 -7.00 1.00 -2.41
C ALA A 122 -7.54 0.82 -0.98
N TYR A 123 -7.35 -0.35 -0.38
CA TYR A 123 -7.68 -0.61 1.02
C TYR A 123 -6.91 0.30 1.98
N LEU A 124 -5.60 0.50 1.78
CA LEU A 124 -4.78 1.39 2.60
C LEU A 124 -5.26 2.85 2.51
N VAL A 125 -5.62 3.32 1.32
CA VAL A 125 -6.19 4.66 1.12
C VAL A 125 -7.52 4.81 1.86
N TRP A 126 -8.42 3.84 1.69
CA TRP A 126 -9.73 3.85 2.34
C TRP A 126 -9.60 3.88 3.88
N ARG A 127 -8.72 3.06 4.45
CA ARG A 127 -8.53 2.99 5.92
C ARG A 127 -7.88 4.22 6.52
N THR A 128 -7.01 4.89 5.77
CA THR A 128 -6.35 6.13 6.23
C THR A 128 -7.16 7.39 5.92
N GLY A 129 -8.33 7.25 5.28
CA GLY A 129 -9.21 8.35 4.92
C GLY A 129 -10.34 8.68 5.91
N GLY A 130 -10.59 7.84 6.92
CA GLY A 130 -11.77 7.95 7.78
C GLY A 130 -11.50 8.51 9.18
N LEU A 131 -11.73 9.82 9.35
CA LEU A 131 -12.65 10.42 10.34
C LEU A 131 -12.88 11.87 9.89
N PRO A 132 -14.05 12.23 9.33
CA PRO A 132 -14.43 13.63 9.27
C PRO A 132 -14.45 14.17 10.71
N ALA A 133 -13.89 15.36 10.90
CA ALA A 133 -14.02 16.08 12.16
C ALA A 133 -15.50 16.06 12.54
N GLN A 134 -15.82 15.55 13.72
CA GLN A 134 -17.13 15.79 14.30
C GLN A 134 -17.19 17.31 14.43
N GLU A 135 -17.90 17.98 13.51
CA GLU A 135 -18.21 19.38 13.67
C GLU A 135 -18.99 19.46 14.98
N SER A 136 -18.34 20.00 16.00
CA SER A 136 -18.99 20.34 17.25
C SER A 136 -20.08 21.33 16.88
N GLY A 137 -21.33 20.86 16.86
CA GLY A 137 -22.50 21.72 16.94
C GLY A 137 -22.39 22.52 18.24
N GLY A 138 -21.74 23.68 18.15
CA GLY A 138 -21.91 24.77 19.09
C GLY A 138 -23.12 25.56 18.59
N ASP A 139 -24.28 25.23 19.16
CA ASP A 139 -25.40 26.15 19.18
C ASP A 139 -25.01 27.31 20.09
N ASP A 140 -24.74 28.47 19.49
CA ASP A 140 -24.70 29.78 20.14
C ASP A 140 -25.89 30.61 19.64
#